data_AF-A0A919IF31-F1
#
_entry.id   AF-A0A919IF31-F1
#
_cell.length_a   1.000
_cell.length_b   1.000
_cell.length_c   1.000
_cell.angle_alpha   90.00
_cell.angle_beta   90.00
_cell.angle_gamma   90.00
#
_symmetry.space_group_name_H-M   'P 1'
#
loop_
_entity.id
_entity.type
_entity.pdbx_description
1 polymer ?
#
loop_
_entity_poly.entity_id
_entity_poly.type
_entity_poly.pdbx_seq_one_letter_code
_entity_poly.pdbx_strand_id
1 'polypeptide(L)'
;MSDNPLVARAQSSTTWSTGLGLVEDARQVSDGIRNNSWVDATLGGVGGSLDVLATAVDPFGSLFAWGVGWLMEHVKPLKDALDWLAGKPDEIAAHAATWRNVAASTAEAHQQYAAAIRMQTADWYGASGDAYRTHAGEQLAAVDGIATVANTISYAVEGAGLLIGLVREIVRDLIAQFVATLAVRLPQWLAEEGVTLGLATPVVAAQVGTLVAKWVNRIQHFIRALFSSLRRLRGKLGELASILDRLKQLLARLGRSEPASPAAPRGVSLYSRPGALSNREVLEQDVGLPRTAETVQHFAEMAGVDFRGVPVEVVESADDIAYLDFQGAVARTDSLGIQLGPAAFQDEETLVRTLGHESVHVRQHEDGRITTMTGPLEDEAYGAEEGFVETWRRNRA
;
A
#
# COMPACT_ATOMS: atom_id res chain seq x y z
N MET A 1 -7.37 -37.79 26.68
CA MET A 1 -8.45 -37.97 25.69
C MET A 1 -7.77 -38.30 24.37
N SER A 2 -8.12 -39.42 23.76
CA SER A 2 -7.40 -40.00 22.61
C SER A 2 -7.84 -39.33 21.30
N ASP A 3 -6.88 -38.83 20.51
CA ASP A 3 -7.12 -38.22 19.20
C ASP A 3 -7.66 -39.24 18.18
N ASN A 4 -8.72 -38.87 17.46
CA ASN A 4 -9.40 -39.72 16.49
C ASN A 4 -8.65 -39.73 15.13
N PRO A 5 -8.17 -40.88 14.65
CA PRO A 5 -7.37 -41.00 13.42
C PRO A 5 -8.17 -40.79 12.11
N LEU A 6 -9.49 -40.59 12.18
CA LEU A 6 -10.37 -40.37 11.03
C LEU A 6 -10.74 -38.90 10.80
N VAL A 7 -10.24 -37.98 11.64
CA VAL A 7 -10.47 -36.54 11.49
C VAL A 7 -9.21 -35.90 10.92
N ALA A 8 -9.24 -35.59 9.62
CA ALA A 8 -8.19 -34.78 9.00
C ALA A 8 -8.26 -33.36 9.59
N ARG A 9 -7.20 -32.91 10.27
CA ARG A 9 -7.08 -31.51 10.70
C ARG A 9 -7.00 -30.62 9.46
N ALA A 10 -7.75 -29.53 9.43
CA ALA A 10 -7.64 -28.52 8.40
C ALA A 10 -6.20 -27.98 8.39
N GLN A 11 -5.45 -28.28 7.33
CA GLN A 11 -4.18 -27.63 7.05
C GLN A 11 -4.49 -26.29 6.37
N SER A 12 -4.21 -25.19 7.06
CA SER A 12 -4.18 -23.87 6.42
C SER A 12 -3.04 -23.91 5.39
N SER A 13 -3.37 -23.77 4.11
CA SER A 13 -2.38 -23.72 3.02
C SER A 13 -1.64 -22.37 2.96
N THR A 14 -2.05 -21.39 3.77
CA THR A 14 -1.41 -20.07 3.89
C THR A 14 -0.76 -19.93 5.25
N THR A 15 0.57 -20.08 5.27
CA THR A 15 1.39 -19.78 6.45
C THR A 15 1.76 -18.30 6.38
N TRP A 16 1.03 -17.46 7.11
CA TRP A 16 1.23 -16.00 7.15
C TRP A 16 2.65 -15.59 7.63
N SER A 17 3.36 -16.49 8.32
CA SER A 17 4.68 -16.26 8.91
C SER A 17 5.88 -16.62 8.02
N THR A 18 5.69 -17.32 6.89
CA THR A 18 6.80 -17.75 6.00
C THR A 18 7.06 -16.78 4.84
N GLY A 19 6.48 -15.58 4.87
CA GLY A 19 6.52 -14.62 3.75
C GLY A 19 5.58 -14.98 2.59
N LEU A 20 5.10 -16.21 2.51
CA LEU A 20 4.18 -16.69 1.46
C LEU A 20 2.85 -15.91 1.44
N GLY A 21 2.36 -15.44 2.59
CA GLY A 21 1.19 -14.56 2.66
C GLY A 21 1.40 -13.22 1.95
N LEU A 22 2.55 -12.59 2.13
CA LEU A 22 2.88 -11.32 1.47
C LEU A 22 3.03 -11.48 -0.06
N VAL A 23 3.54 -12.63 -0.50
CA VAL A 23 3.62 -12.94 -1.93
C VAL A 23 2.23 -13.16 -2.52
N GLU A 24 1.33 -13.82 -1.78
CA GLU A 24 -0.06 -13.99 -2.20
C GLU A 24 -0.82 -12.65 -2.27
N ASP A 25 -0.64 -11.78 -1.26
CA ASP A 25 -1.18 -10.42 -1.27
C ASP A 25 -0.64 -9.64 -2.49
N ALA A 26 0.66 -9.76 -2.78
CA ALA A 26 1.26 -9.15 -3.96
C ALA A 26 0.60 -9.67 -5.25
N ARG A 27 0.37 -10.98 -5.36
CA ARG A 27 -0.28 -11.62 -6.51
C ARG A 27 -1.73 -11.16 -6.66
N GLN A 28 -2.49 -11.09 -5.58
CA GLN A 28 -3.88 -10.64 -5.60
C GLN A 28 -4.01 -9.19 -6.10
N VAL A 29 -3.19 -8.28 -5.57
CA VAL A 29 -3.16 -6.88 -6.04
C VAL A 29 -2.70 -6.81 -7.50
N SER A 30 -1.72 -7.65 -7.87
CA SER A 30 -1.20 -7.76 -9.24
C SER A 30 -2.27 -8.20 -10.24
N ASP A 31 -3.05 -9.22 -9.91
CA ASP A 31 -4.14 -9.71 -10.76
C ASP A 31 -5.23 -8.65 -10.92
N GLY A 32 -5.52 -7.90 -9.86
CA GLY A 32 -6.41 -6.74 -9.93
C GLY A 32 -5.94 -5.68 -10.93
N ILE A 33 -4.63 -5.40 -10.97
CA ILE A 33 -4.05 -4.44 -11.93
C ILE A 33 -4.11 -5.00 -13.35
N ARG A 34 -3.71 -6.25 -13.55
CA ARG A 34 -3.66 -6.92 -14.86
C ARG A 34 -5.04 -7.10 -15.49
N ASN A 35 -6.05 -7.35 -14.67
CA ASN A 35 -7.44 -7.47 -15.12
C ASN A 35 -8.13 -6.11 -15.34
N ASN A 36 -7.37 -5.00 -15.33
CA ASN A 36 -7.87 -3.65 -15.54
C ASN A 36 -8.99 -3.23 -14.57
N SER A 37 -9.06 -3.83 -13.37
CA SER A 37 -10.10 -3.49 -12.36
C SER A 37 -10.03 -2.04 -11.87
N TRP A 38 -8.89 -1.38 -12.11
CA TRP A 38 -8.66 0.02 -11.82
C TRP A 38 -9.23 0.95 -12.89
N VAL A 39 -9.50 0.46 -14.10
CA VAL A 39 -9.99 1.26 -15.23
C VAL A 39 -11.48 1.53 -15.04
N ASP A 40 -11.90 2.77 -15.25
CA ASP A 40 -13.30 3.17 -15.21
C ASP A 40 -14.08 2.47 -16.34
N ALA A 41 -15.28 1.98 -16.03
CA ALA A 41 -16.10 1.19 -16.97
C ALA A 41 -16.41 1.97 -18.25
N THR A 42 -16.47 3.30 -18.20
CA THR A 42 -16.68 4.16 -19.37
C THR A 42 -15.53 4.08 -20.37
N LEU A 43 -14.31 3.75 -19.92
CA LEU A 43 -13.12 3.59 -20.75
C LEU A 43 -12.88 2.11 -21.12
N GLY A 44 -13.23 1.18 -20.22
CA GLY A 44 -13.05 -0.27 -20.44
C GLY A 44 -13.95 -0.89 -21.51
N GLY A 45 -15.03 -0.21 -21.93
CA GLY A 45 -15.91 -0.64 -23.02
C GLY A 45 -15.49 -0.22 -24.42
N VAL A 46 -14.46 0.63 -24.57
CA VAL A 46 -13.97 1.12 -25.86
C VAL A 46 -12.82 0.22 -26.32
N GLY A 47 -13.19 -0.96 -26.83
CA GLY A 47 -12.24 -1.93 -27.39
C GLY A 47 -11.67 -1.43 -28.72
N GLY A 48 -10.35 -1.26 -28.79
CA GLY A 48 -9.63 -0.97 -30.03
C GLY A 48 -8.13 -1.15 -29.81
N SER A 49 -7.50 -1.96 -30.68
CA SER A 49 -6.05 -2.19 -30.76
C SER A 49 -5.28 -0.88 -30.82
N LEU A 50 -4.25 -0.77 -29.97
CA LEU A 50 -3.38 0.41 -29.84
C LEU A 50 -2.24 0.36 -30.87
N ASP A 51 -2.57 0.56 -32.13
CA ASP A 51 -1.59 0.95 -33.15
C ASP A 51 -2.00 2.33 -33.67
N VAL A 52 -1.43 3.39 -33.09
CA VAL A 52 -1.68 4.76 -33.58
C VAL A 52 -0.37 5.53 -33.63
N LEU A 53 0.26 5.50 -34.80
CA LEU A 53 1.06 6.60 -35.30
C LEU A 53 0.11 7.73 -35.71
N ALA A 54 -0.15 8.66 -34.80
CA ALA A 54 -0.96 9.84 -35.10
C ALA A 54 -0.10 10.94 -35.74
N THR A 55 -0.35 11.23 -37.01
CA THR A 55 0.10 12.48 -37.64
C THR A 55 -0.54 13.65 -36.89
N ALA A 56 0.27 14.62 -36.45
CA ALA A 56 -0.20 15.84 -35.83
C ALA A 56 -1.00 16.66 -36.86
N VAL A 57 -2.33 16.58 -36.80
CA VAL A 57 -3.23 17.48 -37.52
C VAL A 57 -3.82 18.38 -36.46
N ASP A 58 -3.56 19.69 -36.58
CA ASP A 58 -4.16 20.72 -35.72
C ASP A 58 -5.63 20.94 -36.15
N PRO A 59 -6.62 20.47 -35.35
CA PRO A 59 -8.02 20.62 -35.72
C PRO A 59 -8.49 22.08 -35.63
N PHE A 60 -7.74 22.98 -34.98
CA PHE A 60 -8.09 24.39 -34.88
C PHE A 60 -7.50 25.26 -36.01
N GLY A 61 -6.53 24.74 -36.78
CA GLY A 61 -5.89 25.49 -37.87
C GLY A 61 -6.87 26.01 -38.92
N SER A 62 -7.96 25.28 -39.16
CA SER A 62 -9.05 25.70 -40.05
C SER A 62 -9.95 26.79 -39.46
N LEU A 63 -10.09 26.89 -38.13
CA LEU A 63 -10.83 27.98 -37.48
C LEU A 63 -10.11 29.32 -37.63
N PHE A 64 -8.77 29.32 -37.54
CA PHE A 64 -7.97 30.53 -37.79
C PHE A 64 -8.14 31.05 -39.22
N ALA A 65 -8.25 30.15 -40.20
CA ALA A 65 -8.46 30.50 -41.60
C ALA A 65 -9.82 31.18 -41.88
N TRP A 66 -10.81 31.01 -41.00
CA TRP A 66 -12.13 31.65 -41.13
C TRP A 66 -12.21 33.05 -40.51
N GLY A 67 -11.15 33.53 -39.83
CA GLY A 67 -11.05 34.93 -39.39
C GLY A 67 -11.98 35.34 -38.25
N VAL A 68 -12.53 34.38 -37.48
CA VAL A 68 -13.54 34.64 -36.45
C VAL A 68 -12.91 34.76 -35.06
N GLY A 69 -12.39 35.94 -34.71
CA GLY A 69 -11.70 36.19 -33.44
C GLY A 69 -12.54 35.93 -32.18
N TRP A 70 -13.86 36.15 -32.23
CA TRP A 70 -14.77 35.95 -31.09
C TRP A 70 -15.02 34.45 -30.77
N LEU A 71 -14.90 33.58 -31.78
CA LEU A 71 -15.07 32.13 -31.63
C LEU A 71 -13.88 31.53 -30.88
N MET A 72 -12.69 32.12 -31.05
CA MET A 72 -11.44 31.65 -30.40
C MET A 72 -11.52 31.69 -28.88
N GLU A 73 -12.16 32.70 -28.31
CA GLU A 73 -12.40 32.79 -26.86
C GLU A 73 -13.28 31.62 -26.36
N HIS A 74 -14.24 31.20 -27.18
CA HIS A 74 -15.15 30.10 -26.86
C HIS A 74 -14.53 28.72 -27.05
N VAL A 75 -13.57 28.55 -27.97
CA VAL A 75 -12.90 27.26 -28.18
C VAL A 75 -11.65 27.04 -27.33
N LYS A 76 -11.16 28.08 -26.63
CA LYS A 76 -10.01 27.98 -25.72
C LYS A 76 -10.12 26.82 -24.71
N PRO A 77 -11.27 26.55 -24.04
CA PRO A 77 -11.38 25.44 -23.11
C PRO A 77 -11.15 24.06 -23.74
N LEU A 78 -11.46 23.90 -25.04
CA LEU A 78 -11.23 22.66 -25.79
C LEU A 78 -9.75 22.51 -26.15
N LYS A 79 -9.09 23.62 -26.50
CA LYS A 79 -7.65 23.66 -26.73
C LYS A 79 -6.88 23.33 -25.45
N ASP A 80 -7.22 23.96 -24.33
CA ASP A 80 -6.59 23.70 -23.03
C ASP A 80 -6.74 22.22 -22.62
N ALA A 81 -7.88 21.59 -22.92
CA ALA A 81 -8.10 20.16 -22.67
C ALA A 81 -7.20 19.24 -23.51
N LEU A 82 -6.90 19.63 -24.76
CA LEU A 82 -5.93 18.91 -25.60
C LEU A 82 -4.50 19.06 -25.06
N ASP A 83 -4.14 20.28 -24.64
CA ASP A 83 -2.84 20.59 -24.07
C ASP A 83 -2.59 19.84 -22.75
N TRP A 84 -3.62 19.68 -21.89
CA TRP A 84 -3.52 18.87 -20.67
C TRP A 84 -3.24 17.39 -20.95
N LEU A 85 -3.68 16.88 -22.10
CA LEU A 85 -3.47 15.49 -22.50
C LEU A 85 -2.18 15.30 -23.30
N ALA A 86 -1.46 16.38 -23.65
CA ALA A 86 -0.15 16.37 -24.27
C ALA A 86 0.98 15.98 -23.27
N GLY A 87 0.82 14.85 -22.59
CA GLY A 87 1.90 14.18 -21.85
C GLY A 87 3.00 13.63 -22.74
N LYS A 88 4.06 13.08 -22.13
CA LYS A 88 5.24 12.53 -22.80
C LYS A 88 5.18 10.99 -22.87
N PRO A 89 4.66 10.38 -23.96
CA PRO A 89 4.50 8.93 -24.06
C PRO A 89 5.85 8.19 -23.98
N ASP A 90 6.90 8.76 -24.58
CA ASP A 90 8.25 8.16 -24.57
C ASP A 90 8.82 8.05 -23.16
N GLU A 91 8.58 9.04 -22.30
CA GLU A 91 9.00 8.99 -20.88
C GLU A 91 8.24 7.90 -20.13
N ILE A 92 6.94 7.73 -20.38
CA ILE A 92 6.14 6.67 -19.75
C ILE A 92 6.65 5.30 -20.20
N ALA A 93 6.95 5.14 -21.49
CA ALA A 93 7.52 3.91 -22.04
C ALA A 93 8.91 3.61 -21.43
N ALA A 94 9.75 4.64 -21.25
CA ALA A 94 11.05 4.51 -20.59
C ALA A 94 10.92 4.10 -19.12
N HIS A 95 9.97 4.67 -18.38
CA HIS A 95 9.68 4.26 -17.00
C HIS A 95 9.17 2.82 -16.94
N ALA A 96 8.26 2.41 -17.83
CA ALA A 96 7.80 1.02 -17.90
C ALA A 96 8.99 0.07 -18.20
N ALA A 97 9.84 0.41 -19.16
CA ALA A 97 11.04 -0.37 -19.47
C ALA A 97 11.99 -0.48 -18.27
N THR A 98 12.16 0.58 -17.49
CA THR A 98 12.96 0.56 -16.25
C THR A 98 12.41 -0.48 -15.28
N TRP A 99 11.11 -0.51 -15.04
CA TRP A 99 10.50 -1.49 -14.15
C TRP A 99 10.55 -2.93 -14.68
N ARG A 100 10.46 -3.13 -16.01
CA ARG A 100 10.72 -4.45 -16.61
C ARG A 100 12.16 -4.92 -16.35
N ASN A 101 13.14 -4.04 -16.51
CA ASN A 101 14.54 -4.37 -16.26
C ASN A 101 14.79 -4.72 -14.79
N VAL A 102 14.19 -3.97 -13.86
CA VAL A 102 14.24 -4.27 -12.41
C VAL A 102 13.62 -5.64 -12.13
N ALA A 103 12.44 -5.93 -12.70
CA ALA A 103 11.78 -7.22 -12.53
C ALA A 103 12.64 -8.38 -13.07
N ALA A 104 13.22 -8.23 -14.26
CA ALA A 104 14.10 -9.22 -14.87
C ALA A 104 15.35 -9.48 -14.02
N SER A 105 16.02 -8.42 -13.58
CA SER A 105 17.20 -8.53 -12.71
C SER A 105 16.88 -9.19 -11.37
N THR A 106 15.72 -8.89 -10.79
CA THR A 106 15.28 -9.52 -9.52
C THR A 106 14.95 -11.01 -9.72
N ALA A 107 14.29 -11.36 -10.82
CA ALA A 107 14.01 -12.75 -11.18
C ALA A 107 15.30 -13.55 -11.43
N GLU A 108 16.28 -12.94 -12.09
CA GLU A 108 17.60 -13.54 -12.28
C GLU A 108 18.31 -13.77 -10.93
N ALA A 109 18.33 -12.78 -10.05
CA ALA A 109 18.90 -12.91 -8.71
C ALA A 109 18.23 -14.04 -7.91
N HIS A 110 16.89 -14.15 -7.99
CA HIS A 110 16.14 -15.27 -7.39
C HIS A 110 16.60 -16.62 -7.95
N GLN A 111 16.73 -16.76 -9.28
CA GLN A 111 17.17 -18.00 -9.92
C GLN A 111 18.60 -18.38 -9.53
N GLN A 112 19.52 -17.41 -9.54
CA GLN A 112 20.90 -17.61 -9.13
C GLN A 112 20.98 -18.07 -7.67
N TYR A 113 20.22 -17.42 -6.78
CA TYR A 113 20.19 -17.79 -5.38
C TYR A 113 19.58 -19.19 -5.15
N ALA A 114 18.50 -19.53 -5.85
CA ALA A 114 17.88 -20.86 -5.78
C ALA A 114 18.82 -21.95 -6.33
N ALA A 115 19.59 -21.66 -7.37
CA ALA A 115 20.61 -22.57 -7.88
C ALA A 115 21.74 -22.76 -6.87
N ALA A 116 22.23 -21.67 -6.27
CA ALA A 116 23.29 -21.73 -5.25
C ALA A 116 22.89 -22.56 -4.04
N ILE A 117 21.69 -22.35 -3.47
CA ILE A 117 21.17 -23.15 -2.35
C ILE A 117 21.14 -24.64 -2.72
N ARG A 118 20.56 -24.98 -3.87
CA ARG A 118 20.46 -26.38 -4.32
C ARG A 118 21.82 -27.04 -4.51
N MET A 119 22.77 -26.35 -5.15
CA MET A 119 24.08 -26.91 -5.44
C MET A 119 24.98 -26.99 -4.20
N GLN A 120 25.03 -25.93 -3.39
CA GLN A 120 25.97 -25.82 -2.27
C GLN A 120 25.52 -26.60 -1.03
N THR A 121 24.23 -26.93 -0.93
CA THR A 121 23.68 -27.72 0.18
C THR A 121 23.27 -29.13 -0.22
N ALA A 122 23.62 -29.59 -1.44
CA ALA A 122 23.23 -30.90 -1.96
C ALA A 122 23.68 -32.05 -1.05
N ASP A 123 24.89 -31.95 -0.51
CA ASP A 123 25.50 -32.95 0.36
C ASP A 123 25.30 -32.63 1.86
N TRP A 124 24.46 -31.65 2.19
CA TRP A 124 24.16 -31.29 3.58
C TRP A 124 23.03 -32.16 4.10
N TYR A 125 23.39 -33.15 4.91
CA TYR A 125 22.47 -34.07 5.57
C TYR A 125 22.24 -33.71 7.04
N GLY A 126 21.07 -34.10 7.55
CA GLY A 126 20.69 -33.89 8.95
C GLY A 126 20.01 -32.54 9.21
N ALA A 127 19.53 -32.37 10.44
CA ALA A 127 18.61 -31.31 10.83
C ALA A 127 19.10 -29.88 10.54
N SER A 128 20.42 -29.64 10.63
CA SER A 128 21.00 -28.32 10.34
C SER A 128 20.95 -27.97 8.85
N GLY A 129 21.13 -28.95 7.97
CA GLY A 129 21.01 -28.77 6.51
C GLY A 129 19.57 -28.51 6.09
N ASP A 130 18.62 -29.23 6.70
CA ASP A 130 17.18 -29.00 6.49
C ASP A 130 16.77 -27.61 6.97
N ALA A 131 17.18 -27.22 8.18
CA ALA A 131 16.87 -25.90 8.73
C ALA A 131 17.41 -24.75 7.86
N TYR A 132 18.64 -24.88 7.34
CA TYR A 132 19.20 -23.89 6.41
C TYR A 132 18.39 -23.81 5.12
N ARG A 133 18.03 -24.95 4.50
CA ARG A 133 17.21 -24.97 3.28
C ARG A 133 15.83 -24.35 3.49
N THR A 134 15.20 -24.59 4.65
CA THR A 134 13.94 -23.93 5.03
C THR A 134 14.12 -22.42 5.12
N HIS A 135 15.12 -21.94 5.86
CA HIS A 135 15.41 -20.51 5.99
C HIS A 135 15.71 -19.83 4.64
N ALA A 136 16.54 -20.47 3.83
CA ALA A 136 16.87 -19.99 2.50
C ALA A 136 15.65 -20.00 1.55
N GLY A 137 14.71 -20.94 1.75
CA GLY A 137 13.41 -20.96 1.08
C GLY A 137 12.52 -19.75 1.42
N GLU A 138 12.53 -19.29 2.68
CA GLU A 138 11.83 -18.07 3.09
C GLU A 138 12.45 -16.82 2.46
N GLN A 139 13.79 -16.78 2.35
CA GLN A 139 14.50 -15.71 1.65
C GLN A 139 14.16 -15.71 0.14
N LEU A 140 14.10 -16.88 -0.50
CA LEU A 140 13.67 -17.01 -1.89
C LEU A 140 12.23 -16.53 -2.10
N ALA A 141 11.30 -16.91 -1.21
CA ALA A 141 9.92 -16.45 -1.28
C ALA A 141 9.81 -14.93 -1.17
N ALA A 142 10.60 -14.30 -0.29
CA ALA A 142 10.64 -12.85 -0.17
C ALA A 142 11.13 -12.17 -1.47
N VAL A 143 12.20 -12.71 -2.09
CA VAL A 143 12.74 -12.18 -3.35
C VAL A 143 11.76 -12.39 -4.52
N ASP A 144 11.04 -13.53 -4.57
CA ASP A 144 9.98 -13.79 -5.56
C ASP A 144 8.81 -12.78 -5.42
N GLY A 145 8.44 -12.44 -4.19
CA GLY A 145 7.47 -11.37 -3.90
C GLY A 145 7.93 -10.02 -4.44
N ILE A 146 9.19 -9.65 -4.22
CA ILE A 146 9.77 -8.38 -4.72
C ILE A 146 9.76 -8.36 -6.26
N ALA A 147 10.15 -9.48 -6.89
CA ALA A 147 10.11 -9.61 -8.35
C ALA A 147 8.67 -9.46 -8.90
N THR A 148 7.69 -10.07 -8.22
CA THR A 148 6.27 -9.96 -8.55
C THR A 148 5.79 -8.51 -8.48
N VAL A 149 6.10 -7.80 -7.39
CA VAL A 149 5.75 -6.38 -7.24
C VAL A 149 6.39 -5.53 -8.34
N ALA A 150 7.69 -5.69 -8.60
CA ALA A 150 8.39 -4.93 -9.63
C ALA A 150 7.79 -5.14 -11.03
N ASN A 151 7.45 -6.38 -11.37
CA ASN A 151 6.81 -6.72 -12.64
C ASN A 151 5.43 -6.05 -12.75
N THR A 152 4.65 -6.07 -11.67
CA THR A 152 3.32 -5.46 -11.63
C THR A 152 3.37 -3.93 -11.74
N ILE A 153 4.37 -3.28 -11.15
CA ILE A 153 4.57 -1.83 -11.33
C ILE A 153 4.83 -1.52 -12.82
N SER A 154 5.62 -2.35 -13.52
CA SER A 154 5.79 -2.19 -14.97
C SER A 154 4.45 -2.26 -15.71
N TYR A 155 3.63 -3.28 -15.44
CA TYR A 155 2.30 -3.39 -16.07
C TYR A 155 1.40 -2.19 -15.75
N ALA A 156 1.44 -1.69 -14.51
CA ALA A 156 0.67 -0.51 -14.12
C ALA A 156 1.09 0.74 -14.88
N VAL A 157 2.40 1.00 -15.02
CA VAL A 157 2.92 2.17 -15.74
C VAL A 157 2.58 2.08 -17.23
N GLU A 158 2.73 0.90 -17.83
CA GLU A 158 2.36 0.66 -19.22
C GLU A 158 0.85 0.86 -19.43
N GLY A 159 0.01 0.23 -18.60
CA GLY A 159 -1.45 0.37 -18.68
C GLY A 159 -1.92 1.83 -18.47
N ALA A 160 -1.29 2.58 -17.56
CA ALA A 160 -1.57 4.00 -17.39
C ALA A 160 -1.21 4.81 -18.64
N GLY A 161 -0.05 4.54 -19.26
CA GLY A 161 0.37 5.18 -20.51
C GLY A 161 -0.61 4.91 -21.65
N LEU A 162 -1.02 3.65 -21.81
CA LEU A 162 -2.02 3.25 -22.81
C LEU A 162 -3.36 3.95 -22.57
N LEU A 163 -3.84 4.01 -21.32
CA LEU A 163 -5.10 4.68 -20.99
C LEU A 163 -5.06 6.19 -21.27
N ILE A 164 -3.96 6.86 -20.95
CA ILE A 164 -3.75 8.28 -21.27
C ILE A 164 -3.75 8.48 -22.79
N GLY A 165 -3.09 7.60 -23.53
CA GLY A 165 -3.08 7.59 -24.99
C GLY A 165 -4.49 7.47 -25.58
N LEU A 166 -5.27 6.50 -25.09
CA LEU A 166 -6.67 6.31 -25.49
C LEU A 166 -7.52 7.56 -25.23
N VAL A 167 -7.45 8.15 -24.03
CA VAL A 167 -8.24 9.34 -23.72
C VAL A 167 -7.80 10.54 -24.58
N ARG A 168 -6.51 10.68 -24.86
CA ARG A 168 -6.01 11.69 -25.80
C ARG A 168 -6.63 11.53 -27.19
N GLU A 169 -6.68 10.32 -27.70
CA GLU A 169 -7.29 10.01 -29.01
C GLU A 169 -8.78 10.35 -29.02
N ILE A 170 -9.54 9.90 -28.02
CA ILE A 170 -10.97 10.21 -27.89
C ILE A 170 -11.20 11.73 -27.84
N VAL A 171 -10.41 12.46 -27.05
CA VAL A 171 -10.57 13.93 -26.95
C VAL A 171 -10.22 14.61 -28.26
N ARG A 172 -9.16 14.17 -28.95
CA ARG A 172 -8.81 14.69 -30.27
C ARG A 172 -9.94 14.47 -31.27
N ASP A 173 -10.53 13.28 -31.30
CA ASP A 173 -11.65 12.96 -32.19
C ASP A 173 -12.90 13.79 -31.89
N LEU A 174 -13.21 13.99 -30.61
CA LEU A 174 -14.30 14.87 -30.20
C LEU A 174 -14.07 16.31 -30.65
N ILE A 175 -12.84 16.81 -30.55
CA ILE A 175 -12.48 18.15 -31.04
C ILE A 175 -12.60 18.23 -32.56
N ALA A 176 -12.14 17.21 -33.30
CA ALA A 176 -12.25 17.17 -34.74
C ALA A 176 -13.72 17.18 -35.19
N GLN A 177 -14.58 16.38 -34.55
CA GLN A 177 -16.02 16.39 -34.82
C GLN A 177 -16.68 17.73 -34.46
N PHE A 178 -16.23 18.38 -33.39
CA PHE A 178 -16.70 19.71 -33.02
C PHE A 178 -16.33 20.75 -34.10
N VAL A 179 -15.08 20.76 -34.58
CA VAL A 179 -14.65 21.66 -35.67
C VAL A 179 -15.41 21.38 -36.95
N ALA A 180 -15.63 20.12 -37.31
CA ALA A 180 -16.45 19.75 -38.48
C ALA A 180 -17.90 20.28 -38.32
N THR A 181 -18.45 20.23 -37.11
CA THR A 181 -19.78 20.81 -36.83
C THR A 181 -19.77 22.33 -37.00
N LEU A 182 -18.73 23.02 -36.53
CA LEU A 182 -18.56 24.45 -36.74
C LEU A 182 -18.46 24.80 -38.22
N ALA A 183 -17.76 24.01 -39.04
CA ALA A 183 -17.62 24.23 -40.48
C ALA A 183 -18.97 24.34 -41.19
N VAL A 184 -19.94 23.54 -40.78
CA VAL A 184 -21.28 23.50 -41.37
C VAL A 184 -22.19 24.59 -40.79
N ARG A 185 -22.08 24.87 -39.49
CA ARG A 185 -22.95 25.82 -38.77
C ARG A 185 -22.55 27.28 -38.96
N LEU A 186 -21.24 27.55 -39.06
CA LEU A 186 -20.71 28.92 -39.10
C LEU A 186 -21.26 29.74 -40.29
N PRO A 187 -21.35 29.22 -41.53
CA PRO A 187 -21.95 29.95 -42.63
C PRO A 187 -23.44 30.29 -42.39
N GLN A 188 -24.18 29.42 -41.69
CA GLN A 188 -25.60 29.62 -41.38
C GLN A 188 -25.77 30.77 -40.39
N TRP A 189 -24.96 30.80 -39.33
CA TRP A 189 -24.95 31.87 -38.34
C TRP A 189 -24.58 33.22 -38.94
N LEU A 190 -23.55 33.27 -39.79
CA LEU A 190 -23.15 34.51 -40.48
C LEU A 190 -24.24 35.01 -41.43
N ALA A 191 -24.94 34.12 -42.12
CA ALA A 191 -26.07 34.49 -42.96
C ALA A 191 -27.25 35.03 -42.13
N GLU A 192 -27.57 34.42 -40.99
CA GLU A 192 -28.62 34.87 -40.08
C GLU A 192 -28.31 36.27 -39.50
N GLU A 193 -27.08 36.52 -39.06
CA GLU A 193 -26.64 37.84 -38.62
C GLU A 193 -26.69 38.88 -39.74
N GLY A 194 -26.24 38.52 -40.95
CA GLY A 194 -26.28 39.41 -42.11
C GLY A 194 -27.70 39.79 -42.53
N VAL A 195 -28.63 38.82 -42.58
CA VAL A 195 -30.04 39.05 -42.94
C VAL A 195 -30.76 39.86 -41.87
N THR A 196 -30.43 39.67 -40.60
CA THR A 196 -31.05 40.39 -39.48
C THR A 196 -30.35 41.71 -39.14
N LEU A 197 -29.36 42.13 -39.94
CA LEU A 197 -28.54 43.33 -39.70
C LEU A 197 -27.91 43.36 -38.29
N GLY A 198 -27.57 42.19 -37.75
CA GLY A 198 -26.97 42.02 -36.42
C GLY A 198 -27.96 41.88 -35.27
N LEU A 199 -29.29 41.90 -35.51
CA LEU A 199 -30.27 41.71 -34.44
C LEU A 199 -30.30 40.27 -33.89
N ALA A 200 -29.90 39.27 -34.69
CA ALA A 200 -29.83 37.87 -34.25
C ALA A 200 -28.56 37.52 -33.45
N THR A 201 -27.58 38.41 -33.33
CA THR A 201 -26.29 38.13 -32.66
C THR A 201 -26.43 37.54 -31.24
N PRO A 202 -27.35 38.01 -30.36
CA PRO A 202 -27.55 37.38 -29.05
C PRO A 202 -28.01 35.91 -29.14
N VAL A 203 -28.85 35.58 -30.13
CA VAL A 203 -29.38 34.23 -30.35
C VAL A 203 -28.28 33.32 -30.87
N VAL A 204 -27.52 33.79 -31.87
CA VAL A 204 -26.37 33.07 -32.42
C VAL A 204 -25.32 32.80 -31.35
N ALA A 205 -24.97 33.79 -30.53
CA ALA A 205 -24.04 33.61 -29.41
C ALA A 205 -24.52 32.54 -28.42
N ALA A 206 -25.81 32.52 -28.08
CA ALA A 206 -26.38 31.47 -27.22
C ALA A 206 -26.32 30.07 -27.87
N GLN A 207 -26.58 29.96 -29.18
CA GLN A 207 -26.45 28.70 -29.91
C GLN A 207 -25.01 28.19 -29.95
N VAL A 208 -24.03 29.09 -30.14
CA VAL A 208 -22.61 28.73 -30.08
C VAL A 208 -22.24 28.28 -28.67
N GLY A 209 -22.61 29.05 -27.65
CA GLY A 209 -22.34 28.72 -26.25
C GLY A 209 -22.89 27.35 -25.85
N THR A 210 -24.14 27.04 -26.24
CA THR A 210 -24.75 25.72 -25.97
C THR A 210 -24.05 24.58 -26.72
N LEU A 211 -23.63 24.81 -27.97
CA LEU A 211 -22.86 23.81 -28.73
C LEU A 211 -21.52 23.55 -28.05
N VAL A 212 -20.75 24.59 -27.73
CA VAL A 212 -19.46 24.46 -27.03
C VAL A 212 -19.64 23.73 -25.71
N ALA A 213 -20.61 24.15 -24.89
CA ALA A 213 -20.89 23.51 -23.60
C ALA A 213 -21.18 22.01 -23.75
N LYS A 214 -21.94 21.60 -24.77
CA LYS A 214 -22.20 20.18 -25.06
C LYS A 214 -20.91 19.40 -25.31
N TRP A 215 -19.98 19.92 -26.12
CA TRP A 215 -18.72 19.25 -26.42
C TRP A 215 -17.75 19.25 -25.24
N VAL A 216 -17.66 20.37 -24.52
CA VAL A 216 -16.89 20.46 -23.27
C VAL A 216 -17.39 19.42 -22.27
N ASN A 217 -18.69 19.27 -22.08
CA ASN A 217 -19.25 18.27 -21.16
C ASN A 217 -18.90 16.84 -21.57
N ARG A 218 -18.90 16.52 -22.88
CA ARG A 218 -18.46 15.20 -23.39
C ARG A 218 -16.99 14.95 -23.10
N ILE A 219 -16.11 15.92 -23.35
CA ILE A 219 -14.68 15.79 -23.08
C ILE A 219 -14.42 15.66 -21.57
N GLN A 220 -15.07 16.48 -20.75
CA GLN A 220 -14.96 16.42 -19.30
C GLN A 220 -15.36 15.05 -18.74
N HIS A 221 -16.36 14.38 -19.34
CA HIS A 221 -16.76 13.04 -18.94
C HIS A 221 -15.59 12.04 -19.05
N PHE A 222 -14.89 12.02 -20.19
CA PHE A 222 -13.73 11.13 -20.39
C PHE A 222 -12.52 11.52 -19.53
N ILE A 223 -12.25 12.82 -19.36
CA ILE A 223 -11.18 13.30 -18.48
C ILE A 223 -11.44 12.89 -17.01
N ARG A 224 -12.68 13.00 -16.54
CA ARG A 224 -13.04 12.55 -15.18
C ARG A 224 -12.89 11.04 -15.03
N ALA A 225 -13.26 10.26 -16.04
CA ALA A 225 -13.05 8.82 -16.04
C ALA A 225 -11.56 8.45 -16.00
N LEU A 226 -10.70 9.19 -16.72
CA LEU A 226 -9.25 9.03 -16.64
C LEU A 226 -8.74 9.31 -15.21
N PHE A 227 -9.14 10.42 -14.61
CA PHE A 227 -8.74 10.74 -13.22
C PHE A 227 -9.25 9.71 -12.21
N SER A 228 -10.49 9.24 -12.35
CA SER A 228 -11.06 8.15 -11.56
C SER A 228 -10.18 6.90 -11.64
N SER A 229 -9.81 6.50 -12.86
CA SER A 229 -8.96 5.34 -13.11
C SER A 229 -7.57 5.48 -12.50
N LEU A 230 -6.89 6.61 -12.75
CA LEU A 230 -5.55 6.87 -12.21
C LEU A 230 -5.54 6.94 -10.68
N ARG A 231 -6.60 7.44 -10.05
CA ARG A 231 -6.74 7.44 -8.58
C ARG A 231 -6.89 6.02 -8.02
N ARG A 232 -7.68 5.16 -8.67
CA ARG A 232 -7.81 3.74 -8.29
C ARG A 232 -6.48 3.00 -8.46
N LEU A 233 -5.78 3.26 -9.57
CA LEU A 233 -4.45 2.69 -9.80
C LEU A 233 -3.44 3.12 -8.74
N ARG A 234 -3.43 4.41 -8.37
CA ARG A 234 -2.58 4.93 -7.29
C ARG A 234 -2.84 4.22 -5.96
N GLY A 235 -4.09 3.92 -5.64
CA GLY A 235 -4.44 3.14 -4.44
C GLY A 235 -3.78 1.76 -4.44
N LYS A 236 -3.92 1.03 -5.55
CA LYS A 236 -3.30 -0.29 -5.73
C LYS A 236 -1.76 -0.24 -5.69
N LEU A 237 -1.15 0.80 -6.27
CA LEU A 237 0.30 1.02 -6.18
C LEU A 237 0.74 1.30 -4.74
N GLY A 238 -0.08 1.98 -3.93
CA GLY A 238 0.15 2.17 -2.51
C GLY A 238 0.12 0.86 -1.73
N GLU A 239 -0.83 -0.03 -2.04
CA GLU A 239 -0.88 -1.39 -1.48
C GLU A 239 0.36 -2.21 -1.87
N LEU A 240 0.81 -2.15 -3.13
CA LEU A 240 2.06 -2.81 -3.55
C LEU A 240 3.29 -2.25 -2.84
N ALA A 241 3.35 -0.94 -2.59
CA ALA A 241 4.46 -0.32 -1.88
C ALA A 241 4.54 -0.80 -0.43
N SER A 242 3.40 -0.89 0.27
CA SER A 242 3.38 -1.42 1.65
C SER A 242 3.76 -2.90 1.71
N ILE A 243 3.33 -3.72 0.73
CA ILE A 243 3.75 -5.12 0.60
C ILE A 243 5.26 -5.20 0.35
N LEU A 244 5.81 -4.37 -0.53
CA LEU A 244 7.24 -4.30 -0.81
C LEU A 244 8.04 -3.95 0.45
N ASP A 245 7.57 -3.01 1.26
CA ASP A 245 8.26 -2.65 2.50
C ASP A 245 8.21 -3.78 3.53
N ARG A 246 7.09 -4.49 3.65
CA ARG A 246 7.00 -5.71 4.48
C ARG A 246 7.94 -6.81 3.99
N LEU A 247 8.07 -7.01 2.67
CA LEU A 247 9.01 -7.98 2.08
C LEU A 247 10.47 -7.58 2.35
N LYS A 248 10.83 -6.29 2.27
CA LYS A 248 12.16 -5.80 2.65
C LYS A 248 12.45 -6.04 4.13
N GLN A 249 11.49 -5.74 5.01
CA GLN A 249 11.63 -5.98 6.44
C GLN A 249 11.82 -7.47 6.73
N LEU A 250 11.03 -8.33 6.09
CA LEU A 250 11.19 -9.79 6.19
C LEU A 250 12.60 -10.21 5.76
N LEU A 251 13.07 -9.75 4.61
CA LEU A 251 14.42 -10.07 4.13
C LEU A 251 15.50 -9.58 5.09
N ALA A 252 15.35 -8.38 5.65
CA ALA A 252 16.28 -7.82 6.65
C ALA A 252 16.25 -8.56 8.00
N ARG A 253 15.11 -9.16 8.37
CA ARG A 253 14.99 -10.04 9.55
C ARG A 253 15.67 -11.38 9.28
N LEU A 254 15.41 -11.97 8.11
CA LEU A 254 16.03 -13.24 7.70
C LEU A 254 17.55 -13.08 7.60
N GLY A 255 18.05 -11.96 7.08
CA GLY A 255 19.49 -11.66 7.00
C GLY A 255 20.19 -11.38 8.33
N ARG A 256 19.45 -11.10 9.41
CA ARG A 256 20.01 -10.81 10.76
C ARG A 256 20.12 -12.04 11.66
N SER A 257 19.71 -13.23 11.20
CA SER A 257 19.76 -14.44 12.01
C SER A 257 21.20 -14.95 12.13
N GLU A 258 21.85 -14.72 13.28
CA GLU A 258 23.08 -15.43 13.64
C GLU A 258 22.80 -16.95 13.72
N PRO A 259 23.48 -17.79 12.92
CA PRO A 259 23.16 -19.21 12.80
C PRO A 259 23.53 -20.08 14.01
N ALA A 260 24.01 -19.49 15.12
CA ALA A 260 24.54 -20.21 16.27
C ALA A 260 23.75 -20.06 17.59
N SER A 261 22.62 -19.34 17.60
CA SER A 261 21.79 -19.26 18.81
C SER A 261 20.72 -20.35 18.80
N PRO A 262 20.68 -21.27 19.78
CA PRO A 262 19.68 -22.33 19.82
C PRO A 262 18.29 -21.71 19.94
N ALA A 263 17.44 -21.99 18.95
CA ALA A 263 16.11 -21.44 18.84
C ALA A 263 15.23 -21.86 20.04
N ALA A 264 14.89 -20.90 20.91
CA ALA A 264 13.66 -20.96 21.68
C ALA A 264 12.47 -20.96 20.69
N PRO A 265 11.31 -21.57 21.03
CA PRO A 265 10.18 -21.66 20.11
C PRO A 265 9.72 -20.26 19.67
N ARG A 266 10.06 -19.86 18.44
CA ARG A 266 9.70 -18.57 17.83
C ARG A 266 8.36 -18.71 17.11
N GLY A 267 7.39 -17.86 17.45
CA GLY A 267 6.10 -17.78 16.75
C GLY A 267 4.87 -17.41 17.59
N VAL A 268 5.01 -17.30 18.92
CA VAL A 268 3.93 -16.86 19.82
C VAL A 268 4.31 -15.50 20.39
N SER A 269 3.49 -14.50 20.09
CA SER A 269 3.52 -13.19 20.73
C SER A 269 2.39 -13.12 21.75
N LEU A 270 2.70 -12.63 22.94
CA LEU A 270 1.76 -12.39 24.03
C LEU A 270 1.43 -10.90 24.06
N TYR A 271 0.19 -10.57 24.42
CA TYR A 271 -0.37 -9.24 24.24
C TYR A 271 -1.11 -8.79 25.49
N SER A 272 -0.74 -7.62 25.99
CA SER A 272 -1.45 -6.98 27.10
C SER A 272 -2.82 -6.44 26.67
N ARG A 273 -3.65 -6.12 27.66
CA ARG A 273 -4.98 -5.54 27.48
C ARG A 273 -4.93 -4.18 26.78
N PRO A 274 -6.04 -3.76 26.16
CA PRO A 274 -6.17 -2.40 25.65
C PRO A 274 -6.20 -1.40 26.80
N GLY A 275 -5.69 -0.19 26.52
CA GLY A 275 -5.75 0.96 27.40
C GLY A 275 -7.12 1.64 27.38
N ALA A 276 -7.26 2.73 28.14
CA ALA A 276 -8.46 3.57 28.10
C ALA A 276 -8.49 4.39 26.81
N LEU A 277 -7.32 4.74 26.31
CA LEU A 277 -7.08 5.31 24.99
C LEU A 277 -6.33 4.28 24.11
N SER A 278 -6.55 4.35 22.80
CA SER A 278 -5.72 3.63 21.83
C SER A 278 -4.32 4.23 21.73
N ASN A 279 -3.36 3.46 21.20
CA ASN A 279 -1.99 3.92 21.01
C ASN A 279 -1.95 5.14 20.08
N ARG A 280 -2.77 5.13 19.03
CA ARG A 280 -2.92 6.27 18.14
C ARG A 280 -3.48 7.51 18.84
N GLU A 281 -4.51 7.37 19.68
CA GLU A 281 -5.09 8.50 20.40
C GLU A 281 -4.10 9.13 21.37
N VAL A 282 -3.32 8.32 22.09
CA VAL A 282 -2.27 8.82 22.99
C VAL A 282 -1.19 9.58 22.23
N LEU A 283 -0.78 9.06 21.06
CA LEU A 283 0.19 9.73 20.19
C LEU A 283 -0.36 11.06 19.64
N GLU A 284 -1.59 11.07 19.12
CA GLU A 284 -2.18 12.25 18.46
C GLU A 284 -2.54 13.36 19.46
N GLN A 285 -2.94 12.99 20.67
CA GLN A 285 -3.32 13.94 21.72
C GLN A 285 -2.12 14.41 22.56
N ASP A 286 -0.95 13.76 22.42
CA ASP A 286 0.26 14.02 23.20
C ASP A 286 0.00 14.03 24.72
N VAL A 287 -0.72 12.99 25.18
CA VAL A 287 -1.14 12.83 26.59
C VAL A 287 -0.34 11.74 27.28
N GLY A 288 -0.22 11.83 28.61
CA GLY A 288 0.40 10.80 29.43
C GLY A 288 1.86 11.08 29.80
N LEU A 289 2.59 10.02 30.10
CA LEU A 289 3.96 10.05 30.55
C LEU A 289 4.96 10.19 29.39
N PRO A 290 6.17 10.73 29.64
CA PRO A 290 7.24 10.72 28.65
C PRO A 290 7.55 9.29 28.17
N ARG A 291 7.55 9.09 26.86
CA ARG A 291 7.78 7.79 26.21
C ARG A 291 9.26 7.51 26.04
N THR A 292 9.99 7.45 27.16
CA THR A 292 11.46 7.29 27.16
C THR A 292 11.92 6.08 27.96
N ALA A 293 13.14 5.62 27.67
CA ALA A 293 13.76 4.51 28.39
C ALA A 293 13.93 4.80 29.89
N GLU A 294 14.22 6.06 30.26
CA GLU A 294 14.33 6.48 31.66
C GLU A 294 12.99 6.37 32.39
N THR A 295 11.88 6.68 31.70
CA THR A 295 10.54 6.55 32.28
C THR A 295 10.20 5.09 32.51
N VAL A 296 10.47 4.22 31.52
CA VAL A 296 10.30 2.77 31.66
C VAL A 296 11.11 2.23 32.83
N GLN A 297 12.40 2.58 32.91
CA GLN A 297 13.28 2.14 33.98
C GLN A 297 12.81 2.61 35.35
N HIS A 298 12.43 3.89 35.48
CA HIS A 298 11.94 4.46 36.72
C HIS A 298 10.71 3.72 37.27
N PHE A 299 9.69 3.49 36.42
CA PHE A 299 8.48 2.81 36.84
C PHE A 299 8.70 1.30 37.05
N ALA A 300 9.59 0.66 36.28
CA ALA A 300 9.97 -0.73 36.52
C ALA A 300 10.64 -0.90 37.89
N GLU A 301 11.60 -0.04 38.23
CA GLU A 301 12.28 -0.04 39.54
C GLU A 301 11.28 0.17 40.70
N MET A 302 10.39 1.16 40.57
CA MET A 302 9.38 1.40 41.61
C MET A 302 8.38 0.24 41.74
N ALA A 303 8.05 -0.45 40.66
CA ALA A 303 7.17 -1.62 40.67
C ALA A 303 7.87 -2.91 41.13
N GLY A 304 9.20 -2.91 41.26
CA GLY A 304 9.99 -4.11 41.55
C GLY A 304 10.05 -5.07 40.36
N VAL A 305 9.98 -4.56 39.14
CA VAL A 305 10.02 -5.31 37.89
C VAL A 305 11.46 -5.44 37.39
N ASP A 306 11.86 -6.67 37.08
CA ASP A 306 13.14 -6.99 36.42
C ASP A 306 12.87 -7.70 35.09
N PHE A 307 13.32 -7.09 33.99
CA PHE A 307 13.20 -7.65 32.65
C PHE A 307 14.32 -8.62 32.28
N ARG A 308 15.23 -8.95 33.22
CA ARG A 308 16.31 -9.94 33.06
C ARG A 308 17.21 -9.72 31.84
N GLY A 309 17.38 -8.44 31.45
CA GLY A 309 18.17 -8.03 30.30
C GLY A 309 17.47 -8.20 28.94
N VAL A 310 16.17 -8.49 28.92
CA VAL A 310 15.37 -8.50 27.68
C VAL A 310 15.26 -7.08 27.11
N PRO A 311 15.46 -6.89 25.80
CA PRO A 311 15.28 -5.58 25.15
C PRO A 311 13.85 -5.05 25.35
N VAL A 312 13.73 -3.79 25.77
CA VAL A 312 12.46 -3.07 25.85
C VAL A 312 12.49 -1.92 24.86
N GLU A 313 11.58 -1.96 23.89
CA GLU A 313 11.44 -0.96 22.85
C GLU A 313 10.17 -0.14 23.10
N VAL A 314 10.28 1.18 23.03
CA VAL A 314 9.12 2.08 23.01
C VAL A 314 8.75 2.34 21.57
N VAL A 315 7.54 1.97 21.19
CA VAL A 315 7.08 2.01 19.82
C VAL A 315 6.67 3.43 19.44
N GLU A 316 7.33 3.98 18.41
CA GLU A 316 7.01 5.29 17.85
C GLU A 316 6.60 5.22 16.36
N SER A 317 6.82 4.09 15.70
CA SER A 317 6.51 3.93 14.28
C SER A 317 5.00 3.86 14.06
N ALA A 318 4.49 4.57 13.05
CA ALA A 318 3.06 4.58 12.74
C ALA A 318 2.52 3.18 12.40
N ASP A 319 3.34 2.33 11.79
CA ASP A 319 2.97 0.98 11.39
C ASP A 319 2.84 0.03 12.60
N ASP A 320 3.77 0.12 13.54
CA ASP A 320 3.73 -0.71 14.76
C ASP A 320 2.64 -0.24 15.71
N ILE A 321 2.36 1.06 15.78
CA ILE A 321 1.23 1.64 16.52
C ILE A 321 -0.10 1.13 15.94
N ALA A 322 -0.26 1.18 14.62
CA ALA A 322 -1.46 0.66 13.96
C ALA A 322 -1.61 -0.86 14.16
N TYR A 323 -0.50 -1.60 14.25
CA TYR A 323 -0.51 -3.03 14.53
C TYR A 323 -0.99 -3.34 15.96
N LEU A 324 -0.45 -2.65 16.97
CA LEU A 324 -0.86 -2.81 18.36
C LEU A 324 -2.34 -2.44 18.56
N ASP A 325 -2.81 -1.37 17.93
CA ASP A 325 -4.23 -0.98 17.97
C ASP A 325 -5.14 -2.01 17.30
N PHE A 326 -4.71 -2.61 16.18
CA PHE A 326 -5.45 -3.69 15.54
C PHE A 326 -5.55 -4.94 16.42
N GLN A 327 -4.50 -5.26 17.19
CA GLN A 327 -4.52 -6.35 18.17
C GLN A 327 -5.29 -5.99 19.45
N GLY A 328 -5.64 -4.71 19.64
CA GLY A 328 -6.27 -4.23 20.86
C GLY A 328 -5.35 -4.31 22.08
N ALA A 329 -4.04 -4.07 21.88
CA ALA A 329 -3.02 -4.22 22.92
C ALA A 329 -2.22 -2.93 23.13
N VAL A 330 -1.75 -2.71 24.36
CA VAL A 330 -0.84 -1.59 24.67
C VAL A 330 0.63 -1.99 24.65
N ALA A 331 0.92 -3.27 24.73
CA ALA A 331 2.25 -3.83 24.63
C ALA A 331 2.22 -5.28 24.13
N ARG A 332 3.39 -5.76 23.70
CA ARG A 332 3.60 -7.13 23.24
C ARG A 332 4.93 -7.64 23.75
N THR A 333 4.97 -8.91 24.16
CA THR A 333 6.20 -9.65 24.40
C THR A 333 6.33 -10.80 23.41
N ASP A 334 7.51 -10.97 22.85
CA ASP A 334 7.87 -12.17 22.12
C ASP A 334 9.35 -12.54 22.30
N SER A 335 9.83 -13.48 21.47
CA SER A 335 11.22 -13.94 21.51
C SER A 335 12.30 -12.88 21.20
N LEU A 336 11.92 -11.70 20.70
CA LEU A 336 12.80 -10.59 20.37
C LEU A 336 12.83 -9.52 21.46
N GLY A 337 11.81 -9.48 22.32
CA GLY A 337 11.76 -8.58 23.45
C GLY A 337 10.36 -8.03 23.70
N ILE A 338 10.33 -6.93 24.45
CA ILE A 338 9.10 -6.23 24.83
C ILE A 338 8.95 -5.00 23.93
N GLN A 339 7.77 -4.82 23.37
CA GLN A 339 7.38 -3.62 22.63
C GLN A 339 6.26 -2.91 23.39
N LEU A 340 6.51 -1.70 23.86
CA LEU A 340 5.55 -0.86 24.57
C LEU A 340 4.97 0.19 23.62
N GLY A 341 3.67 0.11 23.37
CA GLY A 341 2.95 1.11 22.59
C GLY A 341 2.67 2.39 23.38
N PRO A 342 2.38 3.51 22.70
CA PRO A 342 2.03 4.78 23.33
C PRO A 342 0.96 4.67 24.43
N ALA A 343 -0.05 3.81 24.25
CA ALA A 343 -1.13 3.66 25.24
C ALA A 343 -0.67 3.08 26.58
N ALA A 344 0.47 2.38 26.62
CA ALA A 344 1.07 1.94 27.88
C ALA A 344 1.49 3.13 28.76
N PHE A 345 1.73 4.30 28.16
CA PHE A 345 2.19 5.50 28.85
C PHE A 345 1.05 6.49 29.17
N GLN A 346 -0.21 6.12 28.94
CA GLN A 346 -1.35 7.03 29.14
C GLN A 346 -1.44 7.57 30.59
N ASP A 347 -1.03 6.78 31.57
CA ASP A 347 -0.91 7.15 32.98
C ASP A 347 0.06 6.21 33.73
N GLU A 348 0.43 6.58 34.95
CA GLU A 348 1.39 5.85 35.78
C GLU A 348 0.93 4.44 36.16
N GLU A 349 -0.34 4.26 36.51
CA GLU A 349 -0.84 2.96 36.94
C GLU A 349 -0.93 2.01 35.74
N THR A 350 -1.35 2.51 34.58
CA THR A 350 -1.32 1.75 33.32
C THR A 350 0.08 1.29 32.98
N LEU A 351 1.08 2.20 33.04
CA LEU A 351 2.46 1.83 32.74
C LEU A 351 2.97 0.74 33.69
N VAL A 352 2.73 0.89 34.99
CA VAL A 352 3.15 -0.09 36.00
C VAL A 352 2.50 -1.46 35.79
N ARG A 353 1.19 -1.50 35.49
CA ARG A 353 0.48 -2.73 35.18
C ARG A 353 1.08 -3.43 33.96
N THR A 354 1.29 -2.67 32.88
CA THR A 354 1.90 -3.19 31.65
C THR A 354 3.30 -3.72 31.91
N LEU A 355 4.18 -2.99 32.61
CA LEU A 355 5.53 -3.46 32.92
C LEU A 355 5.50 -4.75 33.76
N GLY A 356 4.62 -4.82 34.76
CA GLY A 356 4.42 -6.03 35.56
C GLY A 356 3.94 -7.22 34.71
N HIS A 357 2.99 -6.97 33.82
CA HIS A 357 2.43 -7.93 32.88
C HIS A 357 3.51 -8.49 31.94
N GLU A 358 4.22 -7.63 31.22
CA GLU A 358 5.27 -8.05 30.28
C GLU A 358 6.43 -8.77 30.99
N SER A 359 6.72 -8.41 32.25
CA SER A 359 7.72 -9.14 33.03
C SER A 359 7.30 -10.59 33.32
N VAL A 360 6.01 -10.87 33.50
CA VAL A 360 5.50 -12.25 33.64
C VAL A 360 5.73 -13.01 32.34
N HIS A 361 5.50 -12.40 31.18
CA HIS A 361 5.78 -13.01 29.88
C HIS A 361 7.26 -13.27 29.67
N VAL A 362 8.14 -12.35 30.03
CA VAL A 362 9.59 -12.58 30.04
C VAL A 362 9.92 -13.82 30.88
N ARG A 363 9.29 -13.97 32.06
CA ARG A 363 9.49 -15.17 32.87
C ARG A 363 8.97 -16.44 32.22
N GLN A 364 7.79 -16.41 31.62
CA GLN A 364 7.24 -17.55 30.87
C GLN A 364 8.13 -17.94 29.69
N HIS A 365 8.74 -16.96 29.00
CA HIS A 365 9.72 -17.17 27.94
C HIS A 365 10.99 -17.86 28.46
N GLU A 366 11.58 -17.36 29.54
CA GLU A 366 12.79 -17.96 30.13
C GLU A 366 12.55 -19.35 30.71
N ASP A 367 11.38 -19.58 31.30
CA ASP A 367 11.00 -20.89 31.84
C ASP A 367 10.64 -21.90 30.73
N GLY A 368 10.64 -21.47 29.45
CA GLY A 368 10.27 -22.31 28.31
C GLY A 368 8.79 -22.71 28.31
N ARG A 369 7.92 -21.93 28.97
CA ARG A 369 6.49 -22.21 29.15
C ARG A 369 5.61 -21.67 28.02
N ILE A 370 6.21 -21.06 27.00
CA ILE A 370 5.49 -20.47 25.87
C ILE A 370 4.91 -21.56 24.99
N THR A 371 3.59 -21.50 24.79
CA THR A 371 2.86 -22.43 23.94
C THR A 371 1.90 -21.67 23.04
N THR A 372 1.35 -22.35 22.04
CA THR A 372 0.31 -21.78 21.16
C THR A 372 -1.02 -21.52 21.87
N MET A 373 -1.19 -22.01 23.10
CA MET A 373 -2.33 -21.69 23.96
C MET A 373 -1.97 -20.52 24.86
N THR A 374 -2.29 -19.31 24.41
CA THR A 374 -1.91 -18.06 25.11
C THR A 374 -2.81 -17.74 26.31
N GLY A 375 -4.10 -18.13 26.28
CA GLY A 375 -5.06 -17.81 27.35
C GLY A 375 -4.58 -18.06 28.78
N PRO A 376 -4.05 -19.26 29.13
CA PRO A 376 -3.52 -19.50 30.47
C PRO A 376 -2.29 -18.66 30.83
N LEU A 377 -1.46 -18.29 29.84
CA LEU A 377 -0.28 -17.46 30.03
C LEU A 377 -0.68 -16.00 30.30
N GLU A 378 -1.69 -15.53 29.58
CA GLU A 378 -2.33 -14.23 29.75
C GLU A 378 -3.02 -14.12 31.11
N ASP A 379 -3.79 -15.15 31.52
CA ASP A 379 -4.46 -15.19 32.83
C ASP A 379 -3.48 -15.12 34.01
N GLU A 380 -2.32 -15.78 33.90
CA GLU A 380 -1.23 -15.68 34.89
C GLU A 380 -0.65 -14.27 34.94
N ALA A 381 -0.42 -13.63 33.77
CA ALA A 381 0.08 -12.27 33.69
C ALA A 381 -0.90 -11.26 34.31
N TYR A 382 -2.19 -11.34 33.94
CA TYR A 382 -3.25 -10.51 34.52
C TYR A 382 -3.41 -10.73 36.02
N GLY A 383 -3.30 -11.97 36.50
CA GLY A 383 -3.39 -12.29 37.92
C GLY A 383 -2.26 -11.70 38.76
N ALA A 384 -1.11 -11.39 38.14
CA ALA A 384 0.07 -10.85 38.82
C ALA A 384 0.10 -9.32 38.88
N GLU A 385 -0.64 -8.62 38.01
CA GLU A 385 -0.57 -7.15 37.86
C GLU A 385 -0.78 -6.39 39.17
N GLU A 386 -1.78 -6.77 39.99
CA GLU A 386 -2.11 -6.04 41.21
C GLU A 386 -0.95 -6.05 42.23
N GLY A 387 -0.18 -7.14 42.29
CA GLY A 387 0.98 -7.22 43.19
C GLY A 387 2.10 -6.23 42.82
N PHE A 388 2.28 -5.97 41.53
CA PHE A 388 3.22 -4.95 41.04
C PHE A 388 2.71 -3.54 41.33
N VAL A 389 1.40 -3.29 41.15
CA VAL A 389 0.77 -2.00 41.48
C VAL A 389 0.85 -1.71 42.98
N GLU A 390 0.60 -2.68 43.85
CA GLU A 390 0.75 -2.52 45.30
C GLU A 390 2.19 -2.20 45.70
N THR A 391 3.16 -2.83 45.04
CA THR A 391 4.59 -2.57 45.27
C THR A 391 4.97 -1.15 44.85
N TRP A 392 4.54 -0.72 43.67
CA TRP A 392 4.70 0.66 43.21
C TRP A 392 4.05 1.67 44.16
N ARG A 393 2.79 1.45 44.58
CA ARG A 393 2.08 2.34 45.52
C ARG A 393 2.82 2.48 46.85
N ARG A 394 3.43 1.40 47.36
CA ARG A 394 4.26 1.43 48.58
C ARG A 394 5.56 2.20 48.40
N ASN A 395 6.20 2.09 47.23
CA ASN A 395 7.47 2.76 46.94
C ASN A 395 7.29 4.23 46.54
N ARG A 396 6.07 4.63 46.17
CA ARG A 396 5.68 6.00 45.84
C ARG A 396 5.39 6.86 47.07
N ALA A 397 4.92 6.24 48.16
CA ALA A 397 4.57 6.90 49.43
C ALA A 397 5.83 7.18 50.27
#